data_AF-A0A848MB81-F1
#
_entry.id   AF-A0A848MB81-F1
#
_cell.length_a   1.000
_cell.length_b   1.000
_cell.length_c   1.000
_cell.angle_alpha   90.00
_cell.angle_beta   90.00
_cell.angle_gamma   90.00
#
_symmetry.space_group_name_H-M   'P 1'
#
loop_
_entity.id
_entity.type
_entity.pdbx_description
1 polymer ?
#
loop_
_entity_poly.entity_id
_entity_poly.type
_entity_poly.pdbx_seq_one_letter_code
_entity_poly.pdbx_strand_id
1 'polypeptide(L)'
;MSEQDGQVSILAGNSRVYLDEDGKITVEAQDKAFDTALSFARDYQNKHGWLPRISVAFDHHGIFRLQFLRSKLTNSQQRNPRLNHLHAVIQRVFLPIAEKYQIALSDIHVIHEDSARQHIVHILASEHIPQALTRRMLSADNGAQQVGSFCQASPHKLTCAAITKEYFERAAGKQKGRDDVLEVFFEESAWSNRLIYVRGIQLSHMLGVSASIRLNLVNGENGVSRGEIIRVGQ
;
A
#
# COMPACT_ATOMS: atom_id res chain seq x y z
N MET A 1 7.28 -20.87 -29.47
CA MET A 1 6.17 -19.92 -29.22
C MET A 1 6.46 -19.25 -27.90
N SER A 2 7.00 -18.03 -27.93
CA SER A 2 7.27 -17.24 -26.73
C SER A 2 5.95 -16.65 -26.23
N GLU A 3 5.40 -17.19 -25.15
CA GLU A 3 4.43 -16.44 -24.35
C GLU A 3 5.09 -15.11 -24.01
N GLN A 4 4.47 -14.00 -24.39
CA GLN A 4 4.86 -12.70 -23.88
C GLN A 4 4.57 -12.74 -22.38
N ASP A 5 5.59 -13.08 -21.58
CA ASP A 5 5.50 -13.05 -20.12
C ASP A 5 5.16 -11.61 -19.73
N GLY A 6 3.89 -11.38 -19.38
CA GLY A 6 3.42 -10.11 -18.85
C GLY A 6 4.25 -9.71 -17.64
N GLN A 7 4.48 -8.41 -17.47
CA GLN A 7 5.40 -7.95 -16.45
C GLN A 7 4.72 -7.97 -15.08
N VAL A 8 5.37 -8.61 -14.10
CA VAL A 8 4.82 -8.73 -12.73
C VAL A 8 5.38 -7.64 -11.83
N SER A 9 4.48 -6.97 -11.11
CA SER A 9 4.79 -6.09 -9.99
C SER A 9 4.21 -6.65 -8.70
N ILE A 10 4.78 -6.27 -7.56
CA ILE A 10 4.45 -6.82 -6.25
C ILE A 10 4.12 -5.69 -5.26
N LEU A 11 3.00 -5.84 -4.56
CA LEU A 11 2.69 -5.10 -3.34
C LEU A 11 2.82 -6.04 -2.13
N ALA A 12 3.86 -5.84 -1.34
CA ALA A 12 4.30 -6.72 -0.26
C ALA A 12 3.69 -6.29 1.10
N GLY A 13 2.36 -6.21 1.16
CA GLY A 13 1.63 -5.84 2.37
C GLY A 13 1.39 -4.35 2.56
N ASN A 14 0.57 -4.05 3.56
CA ASN A 14 0.22 -2.71 4.01
C ASN A 14 0.40 -2.61 5.53
N SER A 15 1.63 -2.32 5.94
CA SER A 15 1.98 -2.17 7.36
C SER A 15 1.48 -0.83 7.90
N ARG A 16 1.43 -0.67 9.22
CA ARG A 16 1.02 0.59 9.83
C ARG A 16 2.11 1.16 10.73
N VAL A 17 2.30 2.47 10.66
CA VAL A 17 3.28 3.20 11.49
C VAL A 17 2.64 4.39 12.20
N TYR A 18 3.00 4.59 13.46
CA TYR A 18 2.50 5.72 14.24
C TYR A 18 3.48 6.06 15.36
N LEU A 19 3.29 7.23 15.97
CA LEU A 19 3.94 7.58 17.22
C LEU A 19 3.06 7.11 18.39
N ASP A 20 3.64 6.37 19.34
CA ASP A 20 2.96 6.00 20.58
C ASP A 20 2.85 7.19 21.56
N GLU A 21 2.30 6.94 22.75
CA GLU A 21 2.11 7.96 23.78
C GLU A 21 3.43 8.59 24.26
N ASP A 22 4.56 7.88 24.10
CA ASP A 22 5.91 8.36 24.41
C ASP A 22 6.57 9.09 23.23
N GLY A 23 5.90 9.20 22.09
CA GLY A 23 6.45 9.77 20.86
C GLY A 23 7.44 8.84 20.15
N LYS A 24 7.46 7.54 20.46
CA LYS A 24 8.29 6.54 19.78
C LYS A 24 7.55 5.95 18.59
N ILE A 25 8.31 5.63 17.54
CA ILE A 25 7.74 4.99 16.35
C ILE A 25 7.38 3.55 16.67
N THR A 26 6.09 3.24 16.58
CA THR A 26 5.56 1.88 16.60
C THR A 26 5.26 1.42 15.17
N VAL A 27 5.55 0.15 14.90
CA VAL A 27 5.34 -0.50 13.60
C VAL A 27 4.46 -1.73 13.81
N GLU A 28 3.24 -1.70 13.27
CA GLU A 28 2.38 -2.88 13.11
C GLU A 28 2.66 -3.46 11.73
N ALA A 29 3.63 -4.38 11.65
CA ALA A 29 4.10 -4.92 10.39
C ALA A 29 3.21 -6.06 9.88
N GLN A 30 3.09 -6.15 8.55
CA GLN A 30 2.63 -7.36 7.85
C GLN A 30 3.84 -8.17 7.40
N ASP A 31 4.60 -8.69 8.38
CA ASP A 31 5.88 -9.34 8.17
C ASP A 31 5.75 -10.65 7.37
N LYS A 32 4.66 -11.40 7.52
CA LYS A 32 4.42 -12.64 6.74
C LYS A 32 4.03 -12.34 5.31
N ALA A 33 3.21 -11.30 5.09
CA ALA A 33 2.93 -10.82 3.73
C ALA A 33 4.21 -10.37 3.03
N PHE A 34 5.07 -9.65 3.76
CA PHE A 34 6.37 -9.21 3.25
C PHE A 34 7.30 -10.40 2.95
N ASP A 35 7.43 -11.36 3.87
CA ASP A 35 8.24 -12.58 3.72
C ASP A 35 7.81 -13.38 2.48
N THR A 36 6.51 -13.64 2.37
CA THR A 36 5.93 -14.37 1.24
C THR A 36 6.16 -13.66 -0.09
N ALA A 37 5.95 -12.33 -0.11
CA ALA A 37 6.15 -11.53 -1.31
C ALA A 37 7.60 -11.52 -1.80
N LEU A 38 8.57 -11.47 -0.87
CA LEU A 38 9.98 -11.52 -1.21
C LEU A 38 10.42 -12.92 -1.67
N SER A 39 9.87 -13.98 -1.08
CA SER A 39 10.06 -15.35 -1.59
C SER A 39 9.58 -15.45 -3.03
N PHE A 40 8.35 -14.99 -3.30
CA PHE A 40 7.78 -14.98 -4.64
C PHE A 40 8.64 -14.15 -5.62
N ALA A 41 9.12 -12.98 -5.20
CA ALA A 41 10.00 -12.15 -6.02
C ALA A 41 11.31 -12.85 -6.38
N ARG A 42 11.89 -13.59 -5.43
CA ARG A 42 13.14 -14.33 -5.63
C ARG A 42 12.92 -15.54 -6.55
N ASP A 43 11.82 -16.28 -6.37
CA ASP A 43 11.45 -17.39 -7.26
C ASP A 43 11.20 -16.90 -8.69
N TYR A 44 10.51 -15.76 -8.82
CA TYR A 44 10.31 -15.10 -10.10
C TYR A 44 11.63 -14.69 -10.75
N GLN A 45 12.55 -14.08 -9.99
CA GLN A 45 13.87 -13.71 -10.48
C GLN A 45 14.69 -14.93 -10.93
N ASN A 46 14.64 -16.03 -10.19
CA ASN A 46 15.34 -17.27 -10.55
C ASN A 46 14.80 -17.85 -11.86
N LYS A 47 13.48 -17.72 -12.10
CA LYS A 47 12.83 -18.24 -13.30
C LYS A 47 12.97 -17.34 -14.53
N HIS A 48 12.88 -16.03 -14.37
CA HIS A 48 12.80 -15.07 -15.47
C HIS A 48 14.07 -14.20 -15.63
N GLY A 49 15.03 -14.30 -14.71
CA GLY A 49 16.32 -13.60 -14.77
C GLY A 49 16.31 -12.14 -14.29
N TRP A 50 15.17 -11.61 -13.85
CA TRP A 50 15.05 -10.22 -13.39
C TRP A 50 14.13 -10.11 -12.16
N LEU A 51 14.45 -9.17 -11.27
CA LEU A 51 13.67 -8.95 -10.05
C LEU A 51 12.41 -8.11 -10.36
N PRO A 52 11.20 -8.58 -10.01
CA PRO A 52 9.98 -7.80 -10.18
C PRO A 52 10.04 -6.49 -9.38
N ARG A 53 9.25 -5.50 -9.80
CA ARG A 53 9.12 -4.26 -9.02
C ARG A 53 8.44 -4.62 -7.69
N ILE A 54 9.12 -4.35 -6.58
CA ILE A 54 8.57 -4.57 -5.24
C ILE A 54 8.22 -3.22 -4.61
N SER A 55 7.02 -3.15 -4.06
CA SER A 55 6.55 -2.02 -3.25
C SER A 55 6.00 -2.52 -1.92
N VAL A 56 6.22 -1.79 -0.85
CA VAL A 56 5.55 -1.93 0.45
C VAL A 56 4.72 -0.69 0.68
N ALA A 57 3.53 -0.88 1.23
CA ALA A 57 2.71 0.23 1.67
C ALA A 57 2.74 0.42 3.17
N PHE A 58 2.57 1.68 3.56
CA PHE A 58 2.41 2.10 4.93
C PHE A 58 1.16 2.96 5.09
N ASP A 59 0.23 2.47 5.90
CA ASP A 59 -0.70 3.35 6.59
C ASP A 59 0.01 4.06 7.74
N HIS A 60 -0.44 5.26 8.07
CA HIS A 60 0.20 6.06 9.09
C HIS A 60 -0.70 7.01 9.86
N HIS A 61 -0.37 7.24 11.13
CA HIS A 61 -0.92 8.34 11.91
C HIS A 61 0.12 9.45 12.04
N GLY A 62 -0.23 10.64 11.56
CA GLY A 62 0.64 11.83 11.55
C GLY A 62 1.24 12.12 10.17
N ILE A 63 2.27 12.98 10.11
CA ILE A 63 2.87 13.46 8.85
C ILE A 63 4.01 12.54 8.44
N PHE A 64 3.76 11.65 7.47
CA PHE A 64 4.69 10.57 7.13
C PHE A 64 6.11 11.06 6.80
N ARG A 65 6.19 12.10 5.98
CA ARG A 65 7.46 12.67 5.50
C ARG A 65 8.32 13.27 6.60
N LEU A 66 7.70 13.71 7.70
CA LEU A 66 8.41 14.33 8.82
C LEU A 66 8.78 13.31 9.89
N GLN A 67 7.94 12.30 10.10
CA GLN A 67 8.03 11.42 11.26
C GLN A 67 8.67 10.07 10.95
N PHE A 68 8.47 9.52 9.74
CA PHE A 68 8.83 8.13 9.42
C PHE A 68 9.92 8.01 8.36
N LEU A 69 10.41 9.13 7.81
CA LEU A 69 11.58 9.18 6.95
C LEU A 69 12.85 9.49 7.74
N ARG A 70 14.00 9.01 7.25
CA ARG A 70 15.30 9.45 7.76
C ARG A 70 15.55 10.92 7.38
N SER A 71 16.41 11.59 8.15
CA SER A 71 16.79 12.98 7.87
C SER A 71 17.66 13.09 6.60
N LYS A 72 17.76 14.33 6.06
CA LYS A 72 18.64 14.68 4.92
C LYS A 72 18.32 13.99 3.59
N LEU A 73 17.07 13.59 3.37
CA LEU A 73 16.60 13.11 2.06
C LEU A 73 16.35 14.28 1.11
N THR A 74 16.70 14.09 -0.16
CA THR A 74 16.31 15.02 -1.24
C THR A 74 14.78 15.06 -1.41
N ASN A 75 14.26 16.14 -1.99
CA ASN A 75 12.84 16.26 -2.33
C ASN A 75 12.33 15.14 -3.25
N SER A 76 13.21 14.56 -4.08
CA SER A 76 12.85 13.40 -4.91
C SER A 76 12.67 12.14 -4.06
N GLN A 77 13.62 11.87 -3.17
CA GLN A 77 13.57 10.70 -2.27
C GLN A 77 12.42 10.77 -1.26
N GLN A 78 12.05 11.98 -0.80
CA GLN A 78 10.88 12.14 0.07
C GLN A 78 9.55 11.88 -0.66
N ARG A 79 9.49 12.15 -1.98
CA ARG A 79 8.30 11.91 -2.80
C ARG A 79 8.18 10.48 -3.30
N ASN A 80 9.33 9.81 -3.47
CA ASN A 80 9.44 8.42 -3.93
C ASN A 80 10.37 7.63 -3.00
N PRO A 81 9.96 7.41 -1.74
CA PRO A 81 10.80 6.75 -0.76
C PRO A 81 11.02 5.28 -1.10
N ARG A 82 12.10 4.74 -0.53
CA ARG A 82 12.49 3.33 -0.53
C ARG A 82 12.58 2.88 0.92
N LEU A 83 12.59 1.58 1.20
CA LEU A 83 12.65 1.12 2.60
C LEU A 83 13.92 1.64 3.31
N ASN A 84 15.06 1.72 2.63
CA ASN A 84 16.29 2.29 3.20
C ASN A 84 16.24 3.81 3.49
N HIS A 85 15.19 4.50 3.02
CA HIS A 85 14.92 5.92 3.30
C HIS A 85 14.04 6.11 4.55
N LEU A 86 13.46 5.04 5.11
CA LEU A 86 12.64 5.14 6.30
C LEU A 86 13.47 5.35 7.57
N HIS A 87 12.81 5.68 8.68
CA HIS A 87 13.45 5.71 9.98
C HIS A 87 14.06 4.34 10.34
N ALA A 88 15.21 4.34 11.03
CA ALA A 88 15.95 3.12 11.32
C ALA A 88 15.13 2.05 12.09
N VAL A 89 14.22 2.50 12.97
CA VAL A 89 13.29 1.62 13.68
C VAL A 89 12.43 0.81 12.70
N ILE A 90 11.91 1.46 11.66
CA ILE A 90 11.10 0.78 10.64
C ILE A 90 11.98 -0.16 9.81
N GLN A 91 13.17 0.28 9.40
CA GLN A 91 14.10 -0.56 8.64
C GLN A 91 14.44 -1.86 9.36
N ARG A 92 14.66 -1.82 10.68
CA ARG A 92 15.00 -3.01 11.48
C ARG A 92 13.93 -4.11 11.46
N VAL A 93 12.68 -3.75 11.22
CA VAL A 93 11.58 -4.71 11.11
C VAL A 93 11.68 -5.50 9.81
N PHE A 94 11.96 -4.83 8.70
CA PHE A 94 11.97 -5.44 7.35
C PHE A 94 13.33 -5.99 6.94
N LEU A 95 14.43 -5.48 7.51
CA LEU A 95 15.80 -5.84 7.11
C LEU A 95 16.08 -7.36 7.21
N PRO A 96 15.76 -8.07 8.31
CA PRO A 96 16.07 -9.49 8.41
C PRO A 96 15.40 -10.34 7.33
N ILE A 97 14.16 -9.98 6.97
CA ILE A 97 13.39 -10.67 5.93
C ILE A 97 13.96 -10.35 4.54
N ALA A 98 14.33 -9.08 4.30
CA ALA A 98 14.96 -8.68 3.04
C ALA A 98 16.32 -9.36 2.83
N GLU A 99 17.12 -9.49 3.89
CA GLU A 99 18.41 -10.19 3.89
C GLU A 99 18.26 -11.70 3.64
N LYS A 100 17.24 -12.35 4.24
CA LYS A 100 16.91 -13.76 3.97
C LYS A 100 16.78 -14.06 2.47
N TYR A 101 16.17 -13.14 1.71
CA TYR A 101 16.04 -13.28 0.26
C TYR A 101 17.06 -12.47 -0.53
N GLN A 102 18.09 -11.89 0.09
CA GLN A 102 19.14 -11.10 -0.57
C GLN A 102 18.60 -9.94 -1.44
N ILE A 103 17.49 -9.31 -1.04
CA ILE A 103 16.90 -8.16 -1.73
C ILE A 103 17.26 -6.90 -0.93
N ALA A 104 17.88 -5.90 -1.56
CA ALA A 104 18.28 -4.71 -0.83
C ALA A 104 17.07 -3.82 -0.50
N LEU A 105 17.06 -3.19 0.68
CA LEU A 105 16.01 -2.24 1.06
C LEU A 105 15.93 -1.01 0.12
N SER A 106 16.98 -0.74 -0.66
CA SER A 106 16.97 0.29 -1.72
C SER A 106 16.10 -0.08 -2.92
N ASP A 107 15.90 -1.37 -3.16
CA ASP A 107 15.17 -1.89 -4.33
C ASP A 107 13.66 -1.92 -4.09
N ILE A 108 13.25 -1.84 -2.82
CA ILE A 108 11.86 -1.90 -2.37
C ILE A 108 11.29 -0.50 -2.25
N HIS A 109 10.26 -0.19 -3.03
CA HIS A 109 9.57 1.09 -3.00
C HIS A 109 8.67 1.21 -1.77
N VAL A 110 8.52 2.43 -1.26
CA VAL A 110 7.58 2.75 -0.19
C VAL A 110 6.45 3.58 -0.77
N ILE A 111 5.22 3.15 -0.48
CA ILE A 111 3.99 3.87 -0.79
C ILE A 111 3.35 4.28 0.54
N HIS A 112 2.92 5.53 0.67
CA HIS A 112 2.25 6.02 1.87
C HIS A 112 1.01 6.83 1.51
N GLU A 113 0.04 6.85 2.42
CA GLU A 113 -1.32 7.32 2.13
C GLU A 113 -1.41 8.82 1.78
N ASP A 114 -0.62 9.68 2.43
CA ASP A 114 -0.60 11.12 2.10
C ASP A 114 -0.24 11.40 0.64
N SER A 115 0.49 10.49 -0.03
CA SER A 115 0.80 10.62 -1.44
C SER A 115 -0.36 10.25 -2.37
N ALA A 116 -1.44 9.63 -1.86
CA ALA A 116 -2.59 9.14 -2.61
C ALA A 116 -3.92 9.88 -2.30
N ARG A 117 -3.96 10.70 -1.24
CA ARG A 117 -5.20 11.38 -0.78
C ARG A 117 -5.68 12.54 -1.67
N GLN A 118 -4.82 13.20 -2.45
CA GLN A 118 -5.19 14.46 -3.13
C GLN A 118 -6.24 14.29 -4.24
N HIS A 119 -6.40 13.10 -4.80
CA HIS A 119 -7.34 12.87 -5.91
C HIS A 119 -8.75 12.46 -5.45
N ILE A 120 -8.87 11.88 -4.25
CA ILE A 120 -10.10 11.25 -3.75
C ILE A 120 -11.12 12.29 -3.30
N VAL A 121 -10.64 13.36 -2.68
CA VAL A 121 -11.50 14.48 -2.24
C VAL A 121 -12.21 15.12 -3.45
N HIS A 122 -11.52 15.21 -4.58
CA HIS A 122 -12.10 15.74 -5.83
C HIS A 122 -13.12 14.77 -6.45
N ILE A 123 -12.80 13.48 -6.55
CA ILE A 123 -13.70 12.46 -7.11
C ILE A 123 -14.96 12.27 -6.25
N LEU A 124 -14.84 12.24 -4.92
CA LEU A 124 -15.97 12.19 -4.00
C LEU A 124 -16.88 13.43 -4.12
N ALA A 125 -16.33 14.57 -4.55
CA ALA A 125 -17.08 15.79 -4.77
C ALA A 125 -17.73 15.87 -6.17
N SER A 126 -17.22 15.11 -7.15
CA SER A 126 -17.61 15.25 -8.57
C SER A 126 -18.38 14.05 -9.15
N GLU A 127 -18.30 12.86 -8.56
CA GLU A 127 -18.93 11.65 -9.11
C GLU A 127 -20.02 11.08 -8.17
N HIS A 128 -21.10 10.53 -8.76
CA HIS A 128 -22.18 9.86 -8.02
C HIS A 128 -21.73 8.50 -7.50
N ILE A 129 -20.92 8.50 -6.44
CA ILE A 129 -20.57 7.29 -5.71
C ILE A 129 -21.76 6.89 -4.82
N PRO A 130 -22.22 5.61 -4.85
CA PRO A 130 -23.32 5.15 -4.02
C PRO A 130 -23.12 5.49 -2.53
N GLN A 131 -24.10 6.15 -1.90
CA GLN A 131 -23.99 6.65 -0.51
C GLN A 131 -23.61 5.57 0.51
N ALA A 132 -23.97 4.31 0.27
CA ALA A 132 -23.60 3.19 1.13
C ALA A 132 -22.07 2.94 1.18
N LEU A 133 -21.36 3.24 0.09
CA LEU A 133 -19.90 3.17 0.01
C LEU A 133 -19.25 4.38 0.66
N THR A 134 -19.77 5.59 0.39
CA THR A 134 -19.29 6.84 1.00
C THR A 134 -19.37 6.80 2.53
N ARG A 135 -20.49 6.31 3.10
CA ARG A 135 -20.66 6.18 4.56
C ARG A 135 -19.68 5.21 5.22
N ARG A 136 -19.09 4.27 4.47
CA ARG A 136 -18.10 3.30 4.97
C ARG A 136 -16.65 3.79 4.83
N MET A 137 -16.41 4.78 3.98
CA MET A 137 -15.11 5.44 3.78
C MET A 137 -14.89 6.64 4.73
N LEU A 138 -15.92 7.06 5.46
CA LEU A 138 -15.88 8.19 6.38
C LEU A 138 -15.96 7.66 7.81
N SER A 139 -14.99 8.02 8.67
CA SER A 139 -15.11 7.81 10.11
C SER A 139 -15.95 8.94 10.71
N ALA A 140 -16.88 8.60 11.59
CA ALA A 140 -17.49 9.57 12.48
C ALA A 140 -16.42 10.06 13.46
N ASP A 141 -16.20 11.38 13.48
CA ASP A 141 -15.24 12.04 14.35
C ASP A 141 -15.79 12.02 15.79
N ASN A 142 -15.43 10.99 16.56
CA ASN A 142 -15.75 10.95 17.97
C ASN A 142 -14.66 11.71 18.75
N GLY A 143 -14.78 13.04 18.74
CA GLY A 143 -14.22 13.91 19.78
C GLY A 143 -13.04 14.79 19.37
N ALA A 144 -13.35 16.03 18.97
CA ALA A 144 -12.54 17.20 19.33
C ALA A 144 -13.45 18.44 19.34
N GLN A 145 -13.61 19.05 20.51
CA GLN A 145 -14.27 20.35 20.65
C GLN A 145 -13.56 21.39 19.78
N GLN A 146 -14.37 22.11 19.01
CA GLN A 146 -13.97 23.21 18.15
C GLN A 146 -13.33 24.35 18.94
N VAL A 147 -12.19 24.85 18.47
CA VAL A 147 -11.87 26.29 18.57
C VAL A 147 -11.11 26.70 17.30
N GLY A 148 -11.68 27.62 16.52
CA GLY A 148 -10.94 28.39 15.51
C GLY A 148 -11.36 28.18 14.05
N SER A 149 -12.24 29.07 13.59
CA SER A 149 -12.68 29.27 12.21
C SER A 149 -11.52 29.42 11.21
N PHE A 150 -11.59 28.73 10.06
CA PHE A 150 -11.64 29.29 8.69
C PHE A 150 -11.49 28.14 7.66
N CYS A 151 -12.37 28.14 6.64
CA CYS A 151 -12.57 27.12 5.60
C CYS A 151 -13.33 25.86 6.06
N GLN A 152 -14.61 25.78 5.69
CA GLN A 152 -15.48 24.60 5.86
C GLN A 152 -14.96 23.42 5.04
N ALA A 153 -13.99 22.68 5.58
CA ALA A 153 -13.76 21.30 5.20
C ALA A 153 -14.79 20.43 5.95
N SER A 154 -15.48 19.54 5.24
CA SER A 154 -16.43 18.59 5.83
C SER A 154 -15.84 17.88 7.06
N PRO A 155 -16.58 17.70 8.17
CA PRO A 155 -16.09 17.15 9.44
C PRO A 155 -15.85 15.63 9.40
N HIS A 156 -15.71 15.06 8.21
CA HIS A 156 -15.53 13.63 8.02
C HIS A 156 -14.09 13.38 7.60
N LYS A 157 -13.31 12.82 8.53
CA LYS A 157 -11.99 12.29 8.21
C LYS A 157 -12.20 11.04 7.34
N LEU A 158 -11.74 11.10 6.08
CA LEU A 158 -11.62 9.92 5.23
C LEU A 158 -10.78 8.90 5.99
N THR A 159 -11.35 7.74 6.30
CA THR A 159 -10.56 6.63 6.84
C THR A 159 -9.60 6.15 5.77
N CYS A 160 -8.52 5.51 6.20
CA CYS A 160 -7.49 4.88 5.37
C CYS A 160 -8.00 3.74 4.45
N ALA A 161 -9.33 3.61 4.29
CA ALA A 161 -10.03 2.84 3.29
C ALA A 161 -9.99 3.48 1.88
N ALA A 162 -9.31 4.61 1.73
CA ALA A 162 -9.21 5.37 0.48
C ALA A 162 -8.02 4.90 -0.40
N ILE A 163 -7.80 3.59 -0.48
CA ILE A 163 -6.87 2.98 -1.44
C ILE A 163 -7.54 3.03 -2.82
N THR A 164 -7.39 4.14 -3.55
CA THR A 164 -8.30 4.42 -4.67
C THR A 164 -7.72 4.12 -6.04
N LYS A 165 -6.55 4.64 -6.39
CA LYS A 165 -6.01 4.44 -7.75
C LYS A 165 -4.51 4.63 -7.80
N GLU A 166 -4.06 5.82 -7.38
CA GLU A 166 -2.64 6.20 -7.40
C GLU A 166 -1.78 5.24 -6.58
N TYR A 167 -2.32 4.69 -5.50
CA TYR A 167 -1.67 3.67 -4.69
C TYR A 167 -1.34 2.41 -5.49
N PHE A 168 -2.32 1.85 -6.21
CA PHE A 168 -2.12 0.66 -7.03
C PHE A 168 -1.34 0.97 -8.32
N GLU A 169 -1.52 2.15 -8.92
CA GLU A 169 -0.72 2.60 -10.07
C GLU A 169 0.77 2.77 -9.69
N ARG A 170 1.08 3.32 -8.51
CA ARG A 170 2.46 3.42 -8.02
C ARG A 170 3.06 2.05 -7.72
N ALA A 171 2.25 1.12 -7.21
CA ALA A 171 2.67 -0.26 -6.98
C ALA A 171 2.96 -0.99 -8.30
N ALA A 172 2.05 -0.87 -9.29
CA ALA A 172 2.20 -1.40 -10.64
C ALA A 172 3.32 -0.72 -11.45
N GLY A 173 3.66 0.52 -11.11
CA GLY A 173 4.65 1.32 -11.84
C GLY A 173 4.09 1.90 -13.15
N LYS A 174 4.96 2.48 -13.98
CA LYS A 174 4.57 3.18 -15.22
C LYS A 174 4.15 2.23 -16.38
N GLN A 175 3.73 1.02 -16.07
CA GLN A 175 3.57 -0.04 -17.08
C GLN A 175 2.17 -0.02 -17.66
N LYS A 176 2.12 -0.11 -18.99
CA LYS A 176 0.95 0.17 -19.84
C LYS A 176 0.52 -1.07 -20.64
N GLY A 177 1.04 -2.25 -20.29
CA GLY A 177 0.76 -3.50 -20.98
C GLY A 177 -0.59 -4.08 -20.55
N ARG A 178 -1.28 -4.74 -21.49
CA ARG A 178 -2.58 -5.39 -21.24
C ARG A 178 -2.47 -6.66 -20.38
N ASP A 179 -1.27 -7.23 -20.29
CA ASP A 179 -0.95 -8.47 -19.59
C ASP A 179 -0.17 -8.26 -18.28
N ASP A 180 0.00 -7.02 -17.84
CA ASP A 180 0.71 -6.71 -16.60
C ASP A 180 -0.14 -7.08 -15.37
N VAL A 181 0.49 -7.77 -14.41
CA VAL A 181 -0.16 -8.25 -13.19
C VAL A 181 0.50 -7.64 -11.95
N LEU A 182 -0.32 -7.05 -11.09
CA LEU A 182 0.06 -6.67 -9.73
C LEU A 182 -0.32 -7.79 -8.75
N GLU A 183 0.69 -8.48 -8.24
CA GLU A 183 0.56 -9.47 -7.17
C GLU A 183 0.53 -8.76 -5.81
N VAL A 184 -0.61 -8.78 -5.15
CA VAL A 184 -0.83 -8.14 -3.85
C VAL A 184 -0.79 -9.22 -2.78
N PHE A 185 0.22 -9.17 -1.91
CA PHE A 185 0.30 -10.05 -0.74
C PHE A 185 -0.21 -9.30 0.48
N PHE A 186 -1.06 -9.94 1.26
CA PHE A 186 -1.70 -9.30 2.40
C PHE A 186 -1.89 -10.27 3.55
N GLU A 187 -1.55 -9.82 4.76
CA GLU A 187 -1.65 -10.63 5.97
C GLU A 187 -2.87 -10.21 6.80
N GLU A 188 -3.61 -11.20 7.31
CA GLU A 188 -4.66 -10.97 8.30
C GLU A 188 -4.05 -10.71 9.69
N SER A 189 -4.41 -9.59 10.29
CA SER A 189 -3.94 -9.08 11.56
C SER A 189 -5.09 -8.32 12.23
N ALA A 190 -4.99 -8.03 13.53
CA ALA A 190 -6.02 -7.26 14.24
C ALA A 190 -6.30 -5.90 13.58
N TRP A 191 -5.25 -5.29 13.00
CA TRP A 191 -5.33 -4.07 12.20
C TRP A 191 -6.01 -4.32 10.84
N SER A 192 -5.54 -5.31 10.09
CA SER A 192 -6.09 -5.61 8.76
C SER A 192 -7.46 -6.27 8.77
N ASN A 193 -7.91 -6.86 9.88
CA ASN A 193 -9.29 -7.35 10.04
C ASN A 193 -10.32 -6.21 9.98
N ARG A 194 -9.90 -4.96 10.22
CA ARG A 194 -10.72 -3.76 9.99
C ARG A 194 -10.66 -3.27 8.53
N LEU A 195 -9.67 -3.73 7.76
CA LEU A 195 -9.43 -3.39 6.37
C LEU A 195 -9.94 -4.50 5.46
N ILE A 196 -11.12 -4.27 4.89
CA ILE A 196 -11.69 -5.16 3.90
C ILE A 196 -10.94 -4.94 2.58
N TYR A 197 -9.76 -5.53 2.44
CA TYR A 197 -8.88 -5.36 1.28
C TYR A 197 -9.51 -5.93 -0.01
N VAL A 198 -10.40 -6.93 0.13
CA VAL A 198 -11.30 -7.40 -0.94
C VAL A 198 -12.17 -6.25 -1.50
N ARG A 199 -12.56 -5.26 -0.68
CA ARG A 199 -13.32 -4.08 -1.10
C ARG A 199 -12.44 -2.98 -1.72
N GLY A 200 -11.17 -2.88 -1.31
CA GLY A 200 -10.20 -1.95 -1.90
C GLY A 200 -9.85 -2.32 -3.35
N ILE A 201 -9.77 -3.62 -3.65
CA ILE A 201 -9.54 -4.09 -5.02
C ILE A 201 -10.78 -3.88 -5.89
N GLN A 202 -11.98 -4.19 -5.39
CA GLN A 202 -13.24 -3.89 -6.08
C GLN A 202 -13.42 -2.38 -6.35
N LEU A 203 -13.08 -1.50 -5.40
CA LEU A 203 -13.08 -0.05 -5.63
C LEU A 203 -12.01 0.39 -6.63
N SER A 204 -10.81 -0.21 -6.61
CA SER A 204 -9.70 0.21 -7.49
C SER A 204 -10.00 -0.01 -8.97
N HIS A 205 -10.71 -1.08 -9.32
CA HIS A 205 -11.16 -1.31 -10.69
C HIS A 205 -12.31 -0.39 -11.09
N MET A 206 -13.25 -0.09 -10.18
CA MET A 206 -14.29 0.92 -10.41
C MET A 206 -13.73 2.34 -10.65
N LEU A 207 -12.51 2.63 -10.17
CA LEU A 207 -11.83 3.92 -10.34
C LEU A 207 -10.81 3.93 -11.50
N GLY A 208 -10.76 2.86 -12.30
CA GLY A 208 -10.00 2.81 -13.55
C GLY A 208 -8.50 2.57 -13.39
N VAL A 209 -8.08 1.73 -12.44
CA VAL A 209 -6.71 1.18 -12.43
C VAL A 209 -6.50 0.28 -13.66
N SER A 210 -5.39 0.49 -14.38
CA SER A 210 -5.08 -0.20 -15.64
C SER A 210 -4.29 -1.51 -15.48
N ALA A 211 -3.96 -1.92 -14.25
CA ALA A 211 -3.28 -3.19 -13.98
C ALA A 211 -4.28 -4.29 -13.64
N SER A 212 -4.01 -5.52 -14.07
CA SER A 212 -4.72 -6.69 -13.54
C SER A 212 -4.20 -6.98 -12.12
N ILE A 213 -5.09 -7.24 -11.17
CA ILE A 213 -4.71 -7.42 -9.75
C ILE A 213 -5.02 -8.84 -9.31
N ARG A 214 -4.06 -9.49 -8.66
CA ARG A 214 -4.28 -10.74 -7.92
C ARG A 214 -4.05 -10.50 -6.44
N LEU A 215 -5.03 -10.87 -5.62
CA LEU A 215 -4.90 -10.85 -4.16
C LEU A 215 -4.43 -12.22 -3.65
N ASN A 216 -3.38 -12.22 -2.85
CA ASN A 216 -2.83 -13.38 -2.17
C ASN A 216 -2.93 -13.12 -0.66
N LEU A 217 -3.81 -13.86 0.01
CA LEU A 217 -3.97 -13.76 1.46
C LEU A 217 -2.98 -14.69 2.15
N VAL A 218 -2.20 -14.14 3.07
CA VAL A 218 -1.19 -14.85 3.85
C VAL A 218 -1.73 -15.02 5.26
N ASN A 219 -1.80 -16.27 5.71
CA ASN A 219 -2.29 -16.60 7.04
C ASN A 219 -1.17 -16.59 8.08
N GLY A 220 -1.54 -16.81 9.35
CA GLY A 220 -0.61 -16.80 10.47
C GLY A 220 0.49 -17.88 10.44
N GLU A 221 0.37 -18.89 9.58
CA GLU A 221 1.28 -20.03 9.43
C GLU A 221 2.05 -20.00 8.09
N ASN A 222 2.11 -18.83 7.42
CA ASN A 222 2.70 -18.65 6.08
C ASN A 222 1.98 -19.40 4.94
N GLY A 223 0.78 -19.92 5.19
CA GLY A 223 -0.08 -20.45 4.15
C GLY A 223 -0.64 -19.33 3.27
N VAL A 224 -0.59 -19.52 1.95
CA VAL A 224 -1.04 -18.53 0.97
C VAL A 224 -2.31 -19.00 0.30
N SER A 225 -3.40 -18.26 0.48
CA SER A 225 -4.63 -18.40 -0.31
C SER A 225 -4.56 -17.49 -1.53
N ARG A 226 -4.35 -18.09 -2.70
CA ARG A 226 -4.21 -17.38 -3.98
C ARG A 226 -5.60 -17.07 -4.55
N GLY A 227 -5.90 -15.79 -4.70
CA GLY A 227 -7.13 -15.33 -5.34
C GLY A 227 -7.09 -15.40 -6.87
N GLU A 228 -8.25 -15.11 -7.48
CA GLU A 228 -8.38 -14.95 -8.92
C GLU A 228 -7.72 -13.64 -9.40
N ILE A 229 -7.32 -13.61 -10.68
CA ILE A 229 -6.88 -12.36 -11.31
C ILE A 229 -8.12 -11.57 -11.70
N ILE A 230 -8.24 -10.36 -11.16
CA ILE A 230 -9.26 -9.39 -11.59
C ILE A 230 -8.65 -8.55 -12.72
N ARG A 231 -9.24 -8.65 -13.91
CA ARG A 231 -8.74 -8.00 -15.14
C ARG A 231 -9.40 -6.64 -15.34
N VAL A 232 -8.71 -5.75 -16.06
CA VAL A 232 -9.24 -4.45 -16.45
C VAL A 232 -10.30 -4.59 -17.55
N GLY A 233 -11.50 -4.04 -17.34
CA GLY A 233 -12.55 -3.94 -18.36
C GLY A 233 -13.60 -5.05 -18.36
N GLN A 234 -13.82 -5.73 -17.23
CA GLN A 234 -14.97 -6.61 -16.99
C GLN A 234 -15.89 -6.02 -15.92
#